data_AF-A0A6J7P9A3-F1
#
_entry.id   AF-A0A6J7P9A3-F1
#
_cell.length_a   1.000
_cell.length_b   1.000
_cell.length_c   1.000
_cell.angle_alpha   90.00
_cell.angle_beta   90.00
_cell.angle_gamma   90.00
#
_symmetry.space_group_name_H-M   'P 1'
#
loop_
_entity.id
_entity.type
_entity.pdbx_description
1 polymer ?
#
loop_
_entity_poly.entity_id
_entity_poly.type
_entity_poly.pdbx_seq_one_letter_code
_entity_poly.pdbx_strand_id
1 'polypeptide(L)'
;MWRGIAAGKNGAKLTDIGHAIEEYINSQGKYGILQEYGGHGIGTEMHQEPHVLNFGRPGNGPEIVAGLALAIEPMITRGSAKTKVLSDDWTVVSQDKSRGAHFENSYVICPDGKPFVLTALDGGASKLNSYGISISDLL
;
A
#
# COMPACT_ATOMS: atom_id res chain seq x y z
N MET A 1 -2.10 -0.89 5.58
CA MET A 1 -1.28 0.24 5.06
C MET A 1 0.12 0.20 5.66
N TRP A 2 0.32 0.56 6.94
CA TRP A 2 1.66 0.69 7.55
C TRP A 2 2.55 -0.56 7.47
N ARG A 3 1.98 -1.78 7.60
CA ARG A 3 2.75 -3.02 7.39
C ARG A 3 3.25 -3.20 5.95
N GLY A 4 2.48 -2.73 4.97
CA GLY A 4 2.89 -2.71 3.57
C GLY A 4 4.03 -1.73 3.35
N ILE A 5 3.94 -0.51 3.88
CA ILE A 5 5.04 0.49 3.81
C ILE A 5 6.31 -0.05 4.50
N ALA A 6 6.16 -0.69 5.67
CA ALA A 6 7.28 -1.29 6.39
C ALA A 6 7.95 -2.44 5.62
N ALA A 7 7.17 -3.25 4.90
CA ALA A 7 7.69 -4.31 4.03
C ALA A 7 8.33 -3.75 2.76
N GLY A 8 7.80 -2.64 2.24
CA GLY A 8 8.30 -1.89 1.07
C GLY A 8 9.57 -1.08 1.35
N LYS A 9 10.55 -1.66 2.04
CA LYS A 9 11.83 -1.01 2.33
C LYS A 9 12.81 -1.17 1.16
N ASN A 10 13.87 -0.37 1.15
CA ASN A 10 14.96 -0.50 0.18
C ASN A 10 15.49 -1.94 0.09
N GLY A 11 15.60 -2.47 -1.13
CA GLY A 11 16.00 -3.85 -1.43
C GLY A 11 14.88 -4.90 -1.37
N ALA A 12 13.67 -4.54 -0.92
CA ALA A 12 12.52 -5.47 -0.94
C ALA A 12 11.98 -5.66 -2.36
N LYS A 13 11.23 -6.74 -2.58
CA LYS A 13 10.49 -6.95 -3.84
C LYS A 13 9.10 -6.34 -3.74
N LEU A 14 8.59 -5.82 -4.85
CA LEU A 14 7.31 -5.10 -4.87
C LEU A 14 6.17 -5.87 -4.21
N THR A 15 6.06 -7.19 -4.46
CA THR A 15 4.96 -7.99 -3.90
C THR A 15 5.10 -8.29 -2.41
N ASP A 16 6.23 -7.97 -1.76
CA ASP A 16 6.38 -8.05 -0.30
C ASP A 16 5.40 -7.10 0.41
N ILE A 17 5.06 -5.97 -0.23
CA ILE A 17 4.06 -5.02 0.26
C ILE A 17 2.69 -5.68 0.37
N GLY A 18 2.21 -6.26 -0.74
CA GLY A 18 0.91 -6.92 -0.81
C GLY A 18 0.82 -8.11 0.13
N HIS A 19 1.89 -8.91 0.19
CA HIS A 19 1.97 -10.02 1.12
C HIS A 19 1.82 -9.59 2.58
N ALA A 20 2.56 -8.56 3.02
CA ALA A 20 2.50 -8.07 4.40
C ALA A 20 1.14 -7.44 4.76
N ILE A 21 0.45 -6.86 3.78
CA ILE A 21 -0.91 -6.35 3.94
C ILE A 21 -1.89 -7.51 4.13
N GLU A 22 -1.86 -8.51 3.23
CA GLU A 22 -2.74 -9.68 3.27
C GLU A 22 -2.57 -10.52 4.54
N GLU A 23 -1.32 -10.83 4.94
CA GLU A 23 -1.05 -11.58 6.17
C GLU A 23 -1.67 -10.89 7.39
N TYR A 24 -1.55 -9.56 7.46
CA TYR A 24 -2.13 -8.83 8.57
C TYR A 24 -3.65 -8.87 8.55
N ILE A 25 -4.27 -8.61 7.41
CA ILE A 25 -5.73 -8.62 7.29
C ILE A 25 -6.29 -10.00 7.65
N ASN A 26 -5.68 -11.06 7.15
CA ASN A 26 -6.04 -12.44 7.47
C ASN A 26 -5.91 -12.74 8.97
N SER A 27 -4.93 -12.14 9.65
CA SER A 27 -4.80 -12.26 11.11
C SER A 27 -5.88 -11.52 11.92
N GLN A 28 -6.55 -10.52 11.33
CA GLN A 28 -7.58 -9.73 12.02
C GLN A 28 -9.00 -10.31 11.86
N GLY A 29 -9.20 -11.27 10.96
CA GLY A 29 -10.49 -11.91 10.72
C GLY A 29 -10.79 -12.07 9.24
N LYS A 30 -12.06 -12.36 8.93
CA LYS A 30 -12.53 -12.52 7.55
C LYS A 30 -12.90 -11.16 6.97
N TYR A 31 -12.09 -10.70 6.04
CA TYR A 31 -12.30 -9.47 5.28
C TYR A 31 -12.00 -9.72 3.79
N GLY A 32 -12.57 -8.90 2.93
CA GLY A 32 -12.22 -8.87 1.51
C GLY A 32 -11.13 -7.84 1.25
N ILE A 33 -10.16 -8.21 0.42
CA ILE A 33 -9.16 -7.29 -0.14
C ILE A 33 -9.51 -7.10 -1.61
N LEU A 34 -9.78 -5.86 -2.04
CA LEU A 34 -10.12 -5.60 -3.45
C LEU A 34 -9.01 -6.11 -4.38
N GLN A 35 -9.39 -6.72 -5.50
CA GLN A 35 -8.45 -7.36 -6.43
C GLN A 35 -8.22 -6.55 -7.71
N GLU A 36 -9.19 -5.72 -8.08
CA GLU A 36 -9.16 -4.88 -9.27
C GLU A 36 -8.50 -3.51 -9.01
N TYR A 37 -8.14 -3.22 -7.75
CA TYR A 37 -7.60 -1.95 -7.30
C TYR A 37 -6.38 -2.17 -6.41
N GLY A 38 -5.41 -1.27 -6.53
CA GLY A 38 -4.14 -1.34 -5.83
C GLY A 38 -3.42 0.00 -5.92
N GLY A 39 -2.31 0.08 -5.20
CA GLY A 39 -1.44 1.24 -5.28
C GLY A 39 -0.73 1.37 -6.61
N HIS A 40 0.09 2.41 -6.69
CA HIS A 40 0.76 2.78 -7.93
C HIS A 40 2.06 3.54 -7.65
N GLY A 41 2.92 3.63 -8.65
CA GLY A 41 3.94 4.66 -8.69
C GLY A 41 3.29 6.03 -8.74
N ILE A 42 3.89 6.99 -8.05
CA ILE A 42 3.40 8.38 -8.00
C ILE A 42 4.57 9.35 -8.13
N GLY A 43 4.36 10.49 -8.80
CA GLY A 43 5.41 11.48 -9.00
C GLY A 43 5.10 12.43 -10.15
N THR A 44 5.76 12.24 -11.29
CA THR A 44 5.54 13.05 -12.51
C THR A 44 4.15 12.84 -13.11
N GLU A 45 3.52 11.71 -12.82
CA GLU A 45 2.15 11.39 -13.20
C GLU A 45 1.35 10.99 -11.94
N MET A 46 0.03 11.20 -11.99
CA MET A 46 -0.87 10.84 -10.89
C MET A 46 -0.85 9.33 -10.63
N HIS A 47 -0.96 8.53 -11.69
CA HIS A 47 -0.81 7.08 -11.63
C HIS A 47 0.24 6.67 -12.67
N GLN A 48 1.28 5.97 -12.23
CA GLN A 48 2.30 5.39 -13.10
C GLN A 48 2.75 4.03 -12.56
N GLU A 49 3.51 3.28 -13.35
CA GLU A 49 4.10 2.03 -12.88
C GLU A 49 5.07 2.28 -11.69
N PRO A 50 5.20 1.30 -10.77
CA PRO A 50 4.56 -0.01 -10.79
C PRO A 50 3.17 -0.04 -10.14
N HIS A 51 2.27 -0.89 -10.64
CA HIS A 51 1.05 -1.24 -9.92
C HIS A 51 1.35 -2.07 -8.65
N VAL A 52 0.80 -1.67 -7.50
CA VAL A 52 1.09 -2.26 -6.18
C VAL A 52 -0.14 -3.01 -5.65
N LEU A 53 -0.11 -4.34 -5.75
CA LEU A 53 -1.17 -5.18 -5.20
C LEU A 53 -1.18 -5.13 -3.66
N ASN A 54 -2.39 -5.22 -3.09
CA ASN A 54 -2.62 -5.27 -1.63
C ASN A 54 -2.66 -6.72 -1.07
N PHE A 55 -2.30 -7.71 -1.90
CA PHE A 55 -2.33 -9.13 -1.57
C PHE A 55 -1.32 -9.90 -2.43
N GLY A 56 -1.09 -11.17 -2.09
CA GLY A 56 -0.33 -12.10 -2.91
C GLY A 56 0.93 -12.65 -2.25
N ARG A 57 1.71 -13.37 -3.06
CA ARG A 57 2.95 -14.02 -2.61
C ARG A 57 4.12 -13.04 -2.58
N PRO A 58 5.01 -13.13 -1.58
CA PRO A 58 6.19 -12.26 -1.48
C PRO A 58 7.26 -12.64 -2.54
N GLY A 59 8.28 -11.80 -2.68
CA GLY A 59 9.51 -12.10 -3.41
C GLY A 59 9.45 -11.92 -4.94
N ASN A 60 8.42 -11.26 -5.47
CA ASN A 60 8.24 -11.07 -6.91
C ASN A 60 8.18 -9.60 -7.31
N GLY A 61 8.39 -9.33 -8.60
CA GLY A 61 8.32 -7.99 -9.18
C GLY A 61 9.62 -7.20 -9.05
N PRO A 62 9.60 -5.90 -9.43
CA PRO A 62 10.77 -5.04 -9.36
C PRO A 62 11.26 -4.88 -7.92
N GLU A 63 12.54 -4.59 -7.78
CA GLU A 63 13.14 -4.23 -6.50
C GLU A 63 12.81 -2.78 -6.16
N ILE A 64 12.51 -2.54 -4.88
CA ILE A 64 12.28 -1.21 -4.34
C ILE A 64 13.65 -0.59 -4.05
N VAL A 65 13.95 0.53 -4.72
CA VAL A 65 15.25 1.21 -4.65
C VAL A 65 15.08 2.69 -4.33
N ALA A 66 16.17 3.35 -3.94
CA ALA A 66 16.19 4.80 -3.73
C ALA A 66 15.66 5.57 -4.94
N GLY A 67 14.85 6.59 -4.68
CA GLY A 67 14.14 7.41 -5.67
C GLY A 67 12.75 6.88 -6.05
N LEU A 68 12.41 5.62 -5.72
CA LEU A 68 11.07 5.10 -5.97
C LEU A 68 10.06 5.68 -4.99
N ALA A 69 8.97 6.24 -5.52
CA ALA A 69 7.84 6.74 -4.75
C ALA A 69 6.56 5.97 -5.13
N LEU A 70 5.85 5.49 -4.10
CA LEU A 70 4.67 4.63 -4.26
C LEU A 70 3.53 5.13 -3.38
N ALA A 71 2.31 5.06 -3.91
CA ALA A 71 1.07 5.13 -3.15
C ALA A 71 0.70 3.74 -2.64
N ILE A 72 0.50 3.60 -1.32
CA ILE A 72 0.08 2.35 -0.68
C ILE A 72 -1.32 2.52 -0.12
N GLU A 73 -2.29 1.85 -0.75
CA GLU A 73 -3.72 2.15 -0.62
C GLU A 73 -4.60 0.90 -0.46
N PRO A 74 -4.49 0.16 0.65
CA PRO A 74 -5.35 -1.00 0.88
C PRO A 74 -6.81 -0.62 1.06
N MET A 75 -7.65 -1.18 0.18
CA MET A 75 -9.10 -1.07 0.21
C MET A 75 -9.71 -2.39 0.66
N ILE A 76 -10.36 -2.37 1.83
CA ILE A 76 -10.79 -3.57 2.56
C ILE A 76 -12.30 -3.53 2.75
N THR A 77 -12.98 -4.67 2.56
CA THR A 77 -14.42 -4.83 2.82
C THR A 77 -14.65 -5.76 4.01
N ARG A 78 -15.76 -5.55 4.73
CA ARG A 78 -16.20 -6.50 5.77
C ARG A 78 -16.64 -7.86 5.22
N GLY A 79 -17.05 -7.90 3.96
CA GLY A 79 -17.53 -9.11 3.30
C GLY A 79 -16.51 -9.66 2.32
N SER A 80 -16.90 -9.77 1.06
CA SER A 80 -16.12 -10.29 -0.06
C SER A 80 -15.31 -9.19 -0.76
N ALA A 81 -14.24 -9.61 -1.45
CA ALA A 81 -13.42 -8.74 -2.29
C ALA A 81 -14.14 -8.19 -3.53
N LYS A 82 -15.29 -8.77 -3.89
CA LYS A 82 -15.96 -8.49 -5.16
C LYS A 82 -16.59 -7.10 -5.16
N THR A 83 -16.39 -6.38 -6.25
CA THR A 83 -16.89 -5.02 -6.44
C THR A 83 -17.87 -4.93 -7.61
N LYS A 84 -18.55 -3.79 -7.70
CA LYS A 84 -19.35 -3.38 -8.86
C LYS A 84 -19.17 -1.87 -9.07
N VAL A 85 -18.93 -1.47 -10.32
CA VAL A 85 -18.99 -0.08 -10.75
C VAL A 85 -20.45 0.31 -10.99
N LEU A 86 -20.88 1.46 -10.47
CA LEU A 86 -22.22 1.99 -10.66
C LEU A 86 -22.40 2.62 -12.05
N SER A 87 -23.63 3.05 -12.36
CA SER A 87 -23.99 3.63 -13.66
C SER A 87 -23.38 5.01 -13.92
N ASP A 88 -22.66 5.57 -12.96
CA ASP A 88 -21.87 6.79 -13.14
C ASP A 88 -20.46 6.48 -13.65
N ASP A 89 -20.14 5.19 -13.91
CA ASP A 89 -18.84 4.69 -14.38
C ASP A 89 -17.66 4.92 -13.42
N TRP A 90 -17.92 5.42 -12.20
CA TRP A 90 -16.88 5.80 -11.23
C TRP A 90 -17.08 5.20 -9.85
N THR A 91 -18.30 5.23 -9.33
CA THR A 91 -18.54 4.81 -7.96
C THR A 91 -18.40 3.29 -7.85
N VAL A 92 -17.41 2.85 -7.07
CA VAL A 92 -17.16 1.44 -6.78
C VAL A 92 -17.85 1.06 -5.47
N VAL A 93 -18.72 0.05 -5.52
CA VAL A 93 -19.39 -0.49 -4.33
C VAL A 93 -19.04 -1.97 -4.14
N SER A 94 -19.09 -2.44 -2.90
CA SER A 94 -19.00 -3.87 -2.61
C SER A 94 -20.21 -4.59 -3.20
N GLN A 95 -19.98 -5.75 -3.84
CA GLN A 95 -21.05 -6.51 -4.49
C GLN A 95 -22.08 -7.03 -3.46
N ASP A 96 -21.62 -7.33 -2.24
CA ASP A 96 -22.45 -7.78 -1.12
C ASP A 96 -23.00 -6.64 -0.24
N LYS A 97 -22.77 -5.37 -0.63
CA LYS A 97 -23.21 -4.17 0.09
C LYS A 97 -22.61 -4.01 1.50
N SER A 98 -21.58 -4.79 1.84
CA SER A 98 -20.85 -4.62 3.09
C SER A 98 -20.04 -3.32 3.10
N ARG A 99 -19.71 -2.80 4.29
CA ARG A 99 -18.92 -1.58 4.41
C ARG A 99 -17.48 -1.81 3.94
N GLY A 100 -16.96 -0.87 3.16
CA GLY A 100 -15.54 -0.74 2.83
C GLY A 100 -14.83 0.28 3.72
N ALA A 101 -13.52 0.13 3.85
CA ALA A 101 -12.62 1.12 4.42
C ALA A 101 -11.38 1.22 3.54
N HIS A 102 -10.87 2.44 3.40
CA HIS A 102 -9.73 2.76 2.57
C HIS A 102 -8.82 3.75 3.32
N PHE A 103 -7.51 3.53 3.25
CA PHE A 103 -6.48 4.44 3.70
C PHE A 103 -5.34 4.42 2.70
N GLU A 104 -4.76 5.57 2.43
CA GLU A 104 -3.65 5.75 1.52
C GLU A 104 -2.54 6.58 2.17
N ASN A 105 -1.30 6.24 1.84
CA ASN A 105 -0.16 7.11 2.03
C ASN A 105 0.80 6.97 0.86
N SER A 106 1.41 8.08 0.45
CA SER A 106 2.55 8.08 -0.46
C SER A 106 3.85 8.09 0.34
N TYR A 107 4.80 7.24 -0.03
CA TYR A 107 6.13 7.23 0.56
C TYR A 107 7.19 7.12 -0.53
N VAL A 108 8.41 7.52 -0.19
CA VAL A 108 9.59 7.46 -1.05
C VAL A 108 10.73 6.78 -0.31
N ILE A 109 11.58 6.03 -1.02
CA ILE A 109 12.90 5.65 -0.51
C ILE A 109 13.88 6.78 -0.83
N CYS A 110 14.39 7.45 0.19
CA CYS A 110 15.34 8.54 0.04
C CYS A 110 16.73 8.04 -0.40
N PRO A 111 17.65 8.93 -0.86
CA PRO A 111 19.00 8.56 -1.29
C PRO A 111 19.85 7.81 -0.25
N ASP A 112 19.55 7.94 1.04
CA ASP A 112 20.19 7.21 2.14
C ASP A 112 19.64 5.78 2.33
N GLY A 113 18.71 5.35 1.48
CA GLY A 113 18.06 4.04 1.53
C GLY A 113 16.96 3.92 2.58
N LYS A 114 16.59 5.01 3.28
CA LYS A 114 15.52 5.01 4.29
C LYS A 114 14.22 5.54 3.70
N PRO A 115 13.06 5.05 4.17
CA PRO A 115 11.77 5.56 3.73
C PRO A 115 11.47 6.94 4.34
N PHE A 116 10.66 7.74 3.65
CA PHE A 116 9.95 8.88 4.22
C PHE A 116 8.51 8.88 3.69
N VAL A 117 7.52 9.01 4.58
CA VAL A 117 6.10 9.03 4.21
C VAL A 117 5.65 10.47 4.00
N LEU A 118 5.52 10.86 2.74
CA LEU A 118 5.28 12.24 2.27
C LEU A 118 3.94 12.81 2.74
N THR A 119 2.96 11.94 3.00
CA THR A 119 1.60 12.32 3.40
C THR A 119 1.35 12.15 4.91
N ALA A 120 2.39 11.88 5.70
CA ALA A 120 2.31 11.82 7.16
C ALA A 120 3.01 13.04 7.80
N LEU A 121 2.40 13.61 8.85
CA LEU A 121 2.91 14.83 9.51
C LEU A 121 4.32 14.68 10.10
N ASP A 122 4.71 13.47 10.50
CA ASP A 122 6.01 13.16 11.09
C ASP A 122 6.90 12.35 10.14
N GLY A 123 6.63 12.38 8.84
CA GLY A 123 7.33 11.56 7.85
C GLY A 123 7.10 10.05 8.02
N GLY A 124 6.16 9.65 8.89
CA GLY A 124 5.90 8.26 9.26
C GLY A 124 6.75 7.75 10.43
N ALA A 125 7.55 8.60 11.08
CA ALA A 125 8.46 8.22 12.17
C ALA A 125 7.77 7.40 13.26
N SER A 126 6.66 7.89 13.83
CA SER A 126 5.94 7.22 14.92
C SER A 126 5.51 5.80 14.54
N LYS A 127 5.01 5.61 13.31
CA LYS A 127 4.48 4.33 12.87
C LYS A 127 5.59 3.38 12.42
N LEU A 128 6.57 3.85 11.64
CA LEU A 128 7.66 3.02 11.13
C LEU A 128 8.64 2.60 12.24
N ASN A 129 8.88 3.45 13.24
CA ASN A 129 9.68 3.07 14.41
C ASN A 129 9.08 1.88 15.17
N SER A 130 7.75 1.74 15.21
CA SER A 130 7.10 0.58 15.82
C SER A 130 7.35 -0.75 15.08
N TYR A 131 7.85 -0.68 13.85
CA TYR A 131 8.31 -1.83 13.05
C TYR A 131 9.84 -1.94 13.00
N GLY A 132 10.57 -1.12 13.79
CA GLY A 132 12.04 -1.10 13.79
C GLY A 132 12.65 -0.44 12.56
N ILE A 133 11.91 0.44 11.88
CA ILE A 133 12.35 1.13 10.66
C ILE A 133 12.54 2.62 10.96
N SER A 134 13.77 3.09 10.84
CA SER A 134 14.09 4.53 10.87
C SER A 134 13.73 5.19 9.56
N ILE A 135 13.19 6.41 9.62
CA ILE A 135 12.94 7.25 8.45
C ILE A 135 14.18 8.03 8.04
N SER A 136 14.16 8.60 6.83
CA SER A 136 15.19 9.52 6.36
C SER A 136 15.05 10.89 7.04
N ASP A 137 16.19 11.52 7.33
CA ASP A 137 16.27 12.91 7.84
C ASP A 137 16.58 13.91 6.70
N LEU A 138 16.52 13.47 5.43
CA LEU A 138 16.79 14.29 4.26
C LEU A 138 15.59 15.17 3.84
N LEU A 139 14.42 14.96 4.45
CA LEU A 139 13.16 15.66 4.20
C LEU A 139 12.54 16.13 5.51
#